data_AF-A0A6A5AYI9-F1
#
_entry.id   AF-A0A6A5AYI9-F1
#
_cell.length_a   1.000
_cell.length_b   1.000
_cell.length_c   1.000
_cell.angle_alpha   90.00
_cell.angle_beta   90.00
_cell.angle_gamma   90.00
#
_symmetry.space_group_name_H-M   'P 1'
#
loop_
_entity.id
_entity.type
_entity.pdbx_description
1 polymer ?
#
loop_
_entity_poly.entity_id
_entity_poly.type
_entity_poly.pdbx_seq_one_letter_code
_entity_poly.pdbx_strand_id
1 'polypeptide(L)'
;MTAHIFPLRVRMGGVATSLQVAPSMPTHHHAQLIPNTYISVLETLFGFIYLVGSVVCSFVYLGILSPYVANDMWWPSFNATGAHTFVADLVNDKMSLNRLGPVDLFGVGAVVEKSYA
;
A
#
# COMPACT_ATOMS: atom_id res chain seq x y z
N MET A 1 -50.84 -28.13 -45.83
CA MET A 1 -51.76 -27.10 -46.35
C MET A 1 -53.18 -27.57 -46.05
N THR A 2 -53.78 -27.08 -44.96
CA THR A 2 -55.19 -27.37 -44.65
C THR A 2 -55.75 -26.14 -43.95
N ALA A 3 -56.75 -25.53 -44.57
CA ALA A 3 -57.25 -24.22 -44.23
C ALA A 3 -58.73 -24.29 -43.85
N HIS A 4 -59.12 -23.41 -42.92
CA HIS A 4 -60.48 -23.00 -42.54
C HIS A 4 -61.32 -24.12 -41.85
N ILE A 5 -62.11 -23.85 -40.81
CA ILE A 5 -63.21 -22.90 -40.74
C ILE A 5 -63.50 -22.61 -39.24
N PHE A 6 -63.65 -21.33 -38.91
CA PHE A 6 -64.11 -20.82 -37.63
C PHE A 6 -65.63 -20.62 -37.68
N PRO A 7 -66.44 -21.15 -36.75
CA PRO A 7 -67.80 -20.66 -36.55
C PRO A 7 -67.88 -19.68 -35.37
N LEU A 8 -68.57 -18.57 -35.64
CA LEU A 8 -68.85 -17.48 -34.71
C LEU A 8 -69.69 -17.90 -33.50
N ARG A 9 -69.22 -17.40 -32.36
CA ARG A 9 -69.85 -17.16 -31.05
C ARG A 9 -71.38 -17.05 -31.01
N VAL A 10 -72.03 -17.95 -30.26
CA VAL A 10 -73.32 -17.71 -29.60
C VAL A 10 -73.05 -17.32 -28.14
N ARG A 11 -73.35 -16.05 -27.83
CA ARG A 11 -73.27 -15.46 -26.49
C ARG A 11 -74.63 -15.67 -25.81
N MET A 12 -74.72 -16.64 -24.91
CA MET A 12 -75.83 -16.76 -23.97
C MET A 12 -75.35 -16.41 -22.56
N GLY A 13 -76.10 -15.54 -21.92
CA GLY A 13 -75.71 -14.81 -20.72
C GLY A 13 -75.33 -15.71 -19.55
N GLY A 14 -74.20 -15.36 -18.96
CA GLY A 14 -73.78 -15.80 -17.64
C GLY A 14 -72.77 -14.78 -17.15
N VAL A 15 -73.19 -13.95 -16.19
CA VAL A 15 -72.34 -12.97 -15.52
C VAL A 15 -71.15 -13.69 -14.89
N ALA A 16 -69.93 -13.43 -15.38
CA ALA A 16 -68.72 -13.61 -14.59
C ALA A 16 -67.53 -12.88 -15.23
N THR A 17 -66.99 -11.94 -14.45
CA THR A 17 -65.54 -11.66 -14.32
C THR A 17 -64.81 -11.03 -15.50
N SER A 18 -64.94 -9.70 -15.55
CA SER A 18 -63.84 -8.73 -15.68
C SER A 18 -62.44 -9.27 -16.03
N LEU A 19 -61.96 -8.87 -17.22
CA LEU A 19 -60.54 -8.77 -17.53
C LEU A 19 -59.85 -7.87 -16.50
N GLN A 20 -59.09 -8.46 -15.58
CA GLN A 20 -58.06 -7.77 -14.81
C GLN A 20 -56.94 -8.77 -14.50
N VAL A 21 -55.98 -8.87 -15.41
CA VAL A 21 -54.61 -9.25 -15.04
C VAL A 21 -54.14 -8.12 -14.13
N ALA A 22 -54.17 -8.35 -12.83
CA ALA A 22 -53.56 -7.44 -11.87
C ALA A 22 -52.04 -7.44 -12.14
N PRO A 23 -51.39 -6.28 -12.25
CA PRO A 23 -49.94 -6.24 -12.15
C PRO A 23 -49.59 -6.57 -10.69
N SER A 24 -49.16 -7.80 -10.42
CA SER A 24 -48.63 -8.14 -9.10
C SER A 24 -47.25 -7.49 -8.96
N MET A 25 -47.29 -6.27 -8.44
CA MET A 25 -46.35 -5.57 -7.55
C MET A 25 -44.86 -5.96 -7.64
N PRO A 26 -43.93 -5.02 -7.86
CA PRO A 26 -42.51 -5.29 -7.63
C PRO A 26 -42.33 -5.59 -6.15
N THR A 27 -41.99 -6.83 -5.82
CA THR A 27 -41.43 -7.18 -4.51
C THR A 27 -40.09 -6.48 -4.38
N HIS A 28 -40.15 -5.23 -3.91
CA HIS A 28 -38.98 -4.62 -3.30
C HIS A 28 -38.71 -5.41 -2.02
N HIS A 29 -37.91 -6.46 -2.14
CA HIS A 29 -37.23 -7.09 -1.03
C HIS A 29 -36.24 -6.07 -0.47
N HIS A 30 -36.75 -5.05 0.21
CA HIS A 30 -35.97 -4.30 1.17
C HIS A 30 -35.64 -5.31 2.26
N ALA A 31 -34.51 -6.00 2.11
CA ALA A 31 -33.85 -6.65 3.21
C ALA A 31 -33.66 -5.57 4.28
N GLN A 32 -34.60 -5.47 5.20
CA GLN A 32 -34.48 -4.62 6.37
C GLN A 32 -33.43 -5.29 7.26
N LEU A 33 -32.17 -5.07 6.88
CA LEU A 33 -31.02 -5.23 7.75
C LEU A 33 -31.31 -4.31 8.92
N ILE A 34 -31.76 -4.87 10.04
CA ILE A 34 -31.82 -4.15 11.31
C ILE A 34 -30.44 -3.54 11.49
N PRO A 35 -30.30 -2.20 11.53
CA PRO A 35 -28.99 -1.58 11.57
C PRO A 35 -28.33 -1.97 12.89
N ASN A 36 -27.36 -2.88 12.83
CA ASN A 36 -26.50 -3.24 13.94
C ASN A 36 -25.52 -2.08 14.18
N THR A 37 -26.07 -0.96 14.63
CA THR A 37 -25.39 0.34 14.79
C THR A 37 -24.18 0.20 15.70
N TYR A 38 -24.25 -0.70 16.70
CA TYR A 38 -23.14 -1.02 17.58
C TYR A 38 -21.93 -1.60 16.85
N ILE A 39 -22.13 -2.48 15.86
CA ILE A 39 -21.03 -3.09 15.10
C ILE A 39 -20.39 -2.04 14.18
N SER A 40 -21.20 -1.23 13.49
CA SER A 40 -20.70 -0.19 12.59
C SER A 40 -19.90 0.91 13.31
N VAL A 41 -20.31 1.27 14.54
CA VAL A 41 -19.57 2.25 15.36
C VAL A 41 -18.23 1.67 15.80
N LEU A 42 -18.19 0.40 16.22
CA LEU A 42 -16.93 -0.27 16.59
C LEU A 42 -15.99 -0.37 15.39
N GLU A 43 -16.49 -0.79 14.23
CA GLU A 43 -15.72 -0.84 12.98
C GLU A 43 -15.14 0.53 12.60
N THR A 44 -15.94 1.59 12.73
CA THR A 44 -15.49 2.96 12.45
C THR A 44 -14.41 3.42 13.43
N LEU A 45 -14.57 3.13 14.73
CA LEU A 45 -13.58 3.46 15.74
C LEU A 45 -12.26 2.72 15.53
N PHE A 46 -12.32 1.41 15.23
CA PHE A 46 -11.13 0.63 14.91
C PHE A 46 -10.42 1.16 13.66
N GLY A 47 -11.18 1.49 12.61
CA GLY A 47 -10.62 2.10 11.40
C GLY A 47 -9.93 3.43 11.69
N PHE A 48 -10.56 4.29 12.50
CA PHE A 48 -9.98 5.58 12.88
C PHE A 48 -8.71 5.43 13.73
N ILE A 49 -8.73 4.56 14.74
CA ILE A 49 -7.55 4.28 15.58
C ILE A 49 -6.42 3.72 14.73
N TYR A 50 -6.71 2.82 13.80
CA TYR A 50 -5.73 2.28 12.87
C TYR A 50 -5.12 3.37 11.99
N LEU A 51 -5.95 4.26 11.43
CA LEU A 51 -5.49 5.35 10.57
C LEU A 51 -4.60 6.33 11.35
N VAL A 52 -5.06 6.81 12.51
CA VAL A 52 -4.26 7.70 13.37
C VAL A 52 -2.97 7.00 13.83
N GLY A 53 -3.07 5.75 14.29
CA GLY A 53 -1.94 4.96 14.75
C GLY A 53 -0.90 4.73 13.65
N SER A 54 -1.32 4.45 12.42
CA SER A 54 -0.41 4.27 11.28
C SER A 54 0.31 5.56 10.91
N VAL A 55 -0.39 6.70 10.91
CA VAL A 55 0.21 8.02 10.65
C VAL A 55 1.22 8.39 11.75
N VAL A 56 0.85 8.22 13.01
CA VAL A 56 1.77 8.46 14.15
C VAL A 56 2.98 7.54 14.06
N CYS A 57 2.78 6.25 13.79
CA CYS A 57 3.87 5.29 13.61
C CYS A 57 4.81 5.71 12.48
N SER A 58 4.28 6.21 11.35
CA SER A 58 5.08 6.74 10.25
C SER A 58 5.94 7.92 10.68
N PHE A 59 5.38 8.91 11.40
CA PHE A 59 6.15 10.04 11.91
C PHE A 59 7.21 9.63 12.94
N VAL A 60 6.88 8.73 13.86
CA VAL A 60 7.82 8.18 14.84
C VAL A 60 8.96 7.45 14.13
N TYR A 61 8.65 6.65 13.11
CA TYR A 61 9.65 5.95 12.30
C TYR A 61 10.59 6.92 11.60
N LEU A 62 10.08 8.02 11.03
CA LEU A 62 10.92 9.06 10.43
C LEU A 62 11.86 9.72 11.46
N GLY A 63 11.39 9.92 12.69
CA GLY A 63 12.22 10.42 13.79
C GLY A 63 13.35 9.45 14.18
N ILE A 64 13.05 8.15 14.25
CA ILE A 64 14.05 7.11 14.49
C ILE A 64 15.02 7.02 13.31
N LEU A 65 14.52 7.17 12.09
CA LEU A 65 15.29 7.08 10.85
C LEU A 65 16.26 8.27 10.69
N SER A 66 15.93 9.45 11.19
CA SER A 66 16.74 10.67 11.12
C SER A 66 18.24 10.49 11.39
N PRO A 67 18.69 9.87 12.50
CA PRO A 67 20.11 9.59 12.74
C PRO A 67 20.72 8.53 11.80
N TYR A 68 19.92 7.64 11.21
CA TYR A 68 20.40 6.64 10.26
C TYR A 68 20.66 7.27 8.89
N VAL A 69 19.79 8.18 8.41
CA VAL A 69 19.98 8.92 7.12
C VAL A 69 20.86 10.16 7.26
N ALA A 70 21.46 10.40 8.43
CA ALA A 70 22.42 11.48 8.60
C ALA A 70 23.68 11.31 7.71
N ASN A 71 23.93 10.11 7.18
CA ASN A 71 24.94 9.84 6.16
C ASN A 71 24.39 8.89 5.09
N ASP A 72 24.98 8.93 3.89
CA ASP A 72 24.65 8.02 2.78
C ASP A 72 24.99 6.55 3.06
N MET A 73 25.64 6.27 4.20
CA MET A 73 26.05 4.94 4.64
C MET A 73 25.00 4.26 5.53
N TRP A 74 23.92 4.96 5.89
CA TRP A 74 22.81 4.47 6.72
C TRP A 74 23.22 3.97 8.12
N TRP A 75 24.42 4.32 8.57
CA TRP A 75 24.97 3.91 9.87
C TRP A 75 24.96 5.10 10.84
N PRO A 76 24.11 5.08 11.88
CA PRO A 76 24.05 6.17 12.83
C PRO A 76 25.40 6.39 13.53
N SER A 77 25.79 7.66 13.67
CA SER A 77 27.05 8.10 14.30
C SER A 77 28.34 7.74 13.57
N PHE A 78 28.28 7.17 12.36
CA PHE A 78 29.48 6.97 11.54
C PHE A 78 29.90 8.31 10.96
N ASN A 79 31.08 8.80 11.37
CA ASN A 79 31.61 10.06 10.90
C ASN A 79 32.21 9.89 9.50
N ALA A 80 31.49 10.36 8.48
CA ALA A 80 31.93 10.31 7.09
C ALA A 80 33.10 11.28 6.78
N THR A 81 33.57 12.08 7.75
CA THR A 81 34.76 12.91 7.58
C THR A 81 36.00 12.02 7.44
N GLY A 82 36.38 11.74 6.21
CA GLY A 82 37.77 11.54 5.83
C GLY A 82 38.37 10.15 5.99
N ALA A 83 37.92 9.34 6.95
CA ALA A 83 38.53 8.02 7.19
C ALA A 83 38.37 7.08 5.98
N HIS A 84 37.19 7.06 5.36
CA HIS A 84 36.93 6.23 4.19
C HIS A 84 37.70 6.73 2.95
N THR A 85 37.79 8.05 2.75
CA THR A 85 38.55 8.63 1.64
C THR A 85 40.07 8.48 1.83
N PHE A 86 40.55 8.51 3.07
CA PHE A 86 41.96 8.27 3.39
C PHE A 86 42.38 6.84 3.03
N VAL A 87 41.59 5.84 3.41
CA VAL A 87 41.87 4.43 3.06
C VAL A 87 41.81 4.24 1.54
N ALA A 88 40.84 4.85 0.86
CA ALA A 88 40.72 4.77 -0.59
C ALA A 88 41.93 5.41 -1.31
N ASP A 89 42.35 6.61 -0.91
CA ASP A 89 43.51 7.30 -1.49
C ASP A 89 44.80 6.52 -1.22
N LEU A 90 44.97 5.93 -0.03
CA LEU A 90 46.14 5.10 0.30
C LEU A 90 46.21 3.83 -0.54
N VAL A 91 45.08 3.13 -0.72
CA VAL A 91 45.04 1.91 -1.56
C VAL A 91 45.30 2.26 -3.03
N ASN A 92 44.72 3.36 -3.53
CA ASN A 92 44.94 3.84 -4.89
C ASN A 92 46.42 4.21 -5.13
N ASP A 93 47.08 4.84 -4.16
CA ASP A 93 48.53 5.10 -4.20
C ASP A 93 49.33 3.79 -4.31
N LYS A 94 49.05 2.79 -3.47
CA LYS A 94 49.78 1.51 -3.52
C LYS A 94 49.56 0.71 -4.81
N MET A 95 48.35 0.78 -5.37
CA MET A 95 48.05 0.17 -6.66
C MET A 95 48.78 0.89 -7.80
N SER A 96 48.79 2.22 -7.80
CA SER A 96 49.52 3.02 -8.80
C SER A 96 51.04 2.79 -8.76
N LEU A 97 51.58 2.55 -7.57
CA LEU A 97 53.00 2.29 -7.34
C LEU A 97 53.39 0.81 -7.52
N ASN A 98 52.45 -0.05 -7.92
CA ASN A 98 52.63 -1.50 -8.12
C ASN A 98 53.36 -2.19 -6.95
N ARG A 99 53.11 -1.74 -5.71
CA ARG A 99 53.73 -2.32 -4.51
C ARG A 99 53.02 -3.62 -4.16
N LEU A 100 53.67 -4.74 -4.47
CA LEU A 100 53.21 -6.08 -4.10
C LEU A 100 53.54 -6.33 -2.62
N GLY A 101 52.61 -6.01 -1.73
CA GLY A 101 52.75 -6.27 -0.29
C GLY A 101 51.50 -5.91 0.52
N PRO A 102 51.38 -6.40 1.77
CA PRO A 102 50.28 -6.02 2.65
C PRO A 102 50.23 -4.51 2.86
N VAL A 103 49.02 -3.93 2.77
CA VAL A 103 48.81 -2.51 3.08
C VAL A 103 48.85 -2.35 4.60
N ASP A 104 50.00 -1.93 5.11
CA ASP A 104 50.17 -1.53 6.50
C ASP A 104 49.64 -0.11 6.71
N LEU A 105 48.53 0.01 7.45
CA LEU A 105 47.85 1.29 7.74
C LEU A 105 48.57 2.12 8.81
N PHE A 106 49.52 1.54 9.54
CA PHE A 106 50.26 2.20 10.61
C PHE A 106 51.75 2.39 10.28
N GLY A 107 52.19 1.87 9.14
CA GLY A 107 53.56 2.00 8.66
C GLY A 107 53.87 3.37 8.07
N VAL A 108 55.15 3.70 7.94
CA VAL A 108 55.65 4.97 7.37
C VAL A 108 55.11 5.23 5.95
N GLY A 109 54.74 4.18 5.22
CA GLY A 109 54.15 4.27 3.89
C GLY A 109 52.64 4.59 3.85
N ALA A 110 51.97 4.71 5.01
CA ALA A 110 50.52 4.98 5.12
C ALA A 110 50.17 6.48 5.10
N VAL A 111 51.17 7.36 5.01
CA VAL A 111 50.96 8.82 5.02
C VAL A 111 50.47 9.29 3.66
N VAL A 112 49.27 9.85 3.61
CA VAL A 112 48.76 10.60 2.46
C VAL A 112 48.59 12.05 2.91
N GLU A 113 49.40 12.97 2.38
CA GLU A 113 49.36 14.40 2.70
C GLU A 113 48.11 15.06 2.08
N LYS A 114 46.96 14.83 2.71
CA LYS A 114 45.70 15.44 2.27
C LYS A 114 44.84 15.78 3.47
N SER A 115 44.26 16.98 3.44
CA SER A 115 43.32 17.41 4.47
C SER A 115 41.97 16.77 4.18
N TYR A 116 41.57 15.84 5.03
CA TYR A 116 40.29 15.17 4.98
C TYR A 116 39.35 15.74 6.04
N ALA A 117 39.07 17.05 5.94
CA ALA A 117 38.18 17.80 6.82
C ALA A 117 37.06 18.45 6.00
#